data_AF-A0A522PBM7-F1
#
_entry.id   AF-A0A522PBM7-F1
#
_cell.length_a   1.000
_cell.length_b   1.000
_cell.length_c   1.000
_cell.angle_alpha   90.00
_cell.angle_beta   90.00
_cell.angle_gamma   90.00
#
_symmetry.space_group_name_H-M   'P 1'
#
loop_
_entity.id
_entity.type
_entity.pdbx_description
1 polymer ?
#
loop_
_entity_poly.entity_id
_entity_poly.type
_entity_poly.pdbx_seq_one_letter_code
_entity_poly.pdbx_strand_id
1 'polypeptide(L)'
;MPRRPPAAARDLRLTATARARHGLQAALFSVRGDLMTSDLPTVRRVARELGVDAGDLYALGCIHEIQHALIAAHERSAPRPVLSRALASLAAGPPGRAATERVLERYLARFPSPAVAAGRRSPSDDLRGRTGGRSNRTLTLEELLLTALANANPAAAPLQALFDDRPLARDPAYRRVVERLPGLLPATPGGPGTMPDPDAPEPESRDEIAAGLD
;
A
#
# COMPACT_ATOMS: atom_id res chain seq x y z
N MET A 1 0.51 6.14 30.76
CA MET A 1 0.13 5.83 29.36
C MET A 1 1.39 5.52 28.58
N PRO A 2 1.68 4.28 28.18
CA PRO A 2 2.83 4.00 27.31
C PRO A 2 2.59 4.66 25.95
N ARG A 3 3.55 5.46 25.48
CA ARG A 3 3.48 6.11 24.16
C ARG A 3 3.41 5.01 23.10
N ARG A 4 2.30 4.98 22.36
CA ARG A 4 2.13 4.12 21.17
C ARG A 4 3.33 4.37 20.24
N PRO A 5 4.07 3.34 19.80
CA PRO A 5 5.20 3.55 18.90
C PRO A 5 4.72 4.30 17.65
N PRO A 6 5.52 5.23 17.12
CA PRO A 6 5.11 5.97 15.92
C PRO A 6 4.79 4.96 14.83
N ALA A 7 3.57 5.02 14.29
CA ALA A 7 3.21 4.26 13.10
C ALA A 7 4.26 4.57 12.03
N ALA A 8 4.68 3.56 11.26
CA ALA A 8 5.55 3.79 10.12
C ALA A 8 4.89 4.89 9.27
N ALA A 9 5.64 5.95 8.97
CA ALA A 9 5.11 7.05 8.16
C ALA A 9 4.63 6.48 6.82
N ARG A 10 3.33 6.57 6.60
CA ARG A 10 2.64 6.16 5.38
C ARG A 10 2.45 7.40 4.51
N ASP A 11 2.87 7.27 3.26
CA ASP A 11 2.81 8.30 2.22
C ASP A 11 2.64 7.59 0.89
N LEU A 12 1.89 8.20 -0.02
CA LEU A 12 1.74 7.72 -1.39
C LEU A 12 3.11 7.60 -2.06
N ARG A 13 3.55 6.37 -2.33
CA ARG A 13 4.86 6.12 -2.94
C ARG A 13 4.87 6.55 -4.40
N LEU A 14 5.58 7.64 -4.64
CA LEU A 14 5.83 8.13 -5.99
C LEU A 14 7.11 7.53 -6.56
N THR A 15 7.16 7.44 -7.89
CA THR A 15 8.38 7.01 -8.58
C THR A 15 9.54 7.97 -8.26
N ALA A 16 10.77 7.47 -8.18
CA ALA A 16 11.97 8.28 -7.97
C ALA A 16 12.09 9.40 -9.03
N THR A 17 11.73 9.09 -10.28
CA THR A 17 11.70 10.06 -11.39
C THR A 17 10.66 11.15 -11.17
N ALA A 18 9.43 10.82 -10.76
CA ALA A 18 8.41 11.82 -10.44
C ALA A 18 8.86 12.72 -9.27
N ARG A 19 9.45 12.12 -8.22
CA ARG A 19 9.98 12.89 -7.09
C ARG A 19 11.06 13.87 -7.52
N ALA A 20 12.01 13.44 -8.34
CA ALA A 20 13.07 14.29 -8.85
C ALA A 20 12.52 15.42 -9.75
N ARG A 21 11.61 15.09 -10.68
CA ARG A 21 11.01 16.04 -11.62
C ARG A 21 10.25 17.17 -10.91
N HIS A 22 9.54 16.84 -9.83
CA HIS A 22 8.67 17.78 -9.12
C HIS A 22 9.27 18.29 -7.79
N GLY A 23 10.56 18.04 -7.55
CA GLY A 23 11.26 18.51 -6.34
C GLY A 23 10.71 17.96 -5.02
N LEU A 24 10.14 16.76 -5.03
CA LEU A 24 9.47 16.16 -3.87
C LEU A 24 10.47 15.49 -2.93
N GLN A 25 11.04 16.28 -2.02
CA GLN A 25 11.99 15.79 -1.01
C GLN A 25 11.28 15.21 0.23
N ALA A 26 10.09 15.72 0.55
CA ALA A 26 9.24 15.24 1.64
C ALA A 26 8.07 14.41 1.12
N ALA A 27 7.35 13.78 2.05
CA ALA A 27 6.11 13.11 1.77
C ALA A 27 5.01 14.11 1.37
N LEU A 28 4.17 13.80 0.38
CA LEU A 28 3.03 14.66 0.02
C LEU A 28 1.94 14.58 1.07
N PHE A 29 1.81 13.38 1.64
CA PHE A 29 0.85 13.04 2.67
C PHE A 29 1.59 12.44 3.86
N SER A 30 1.17 12.81 5.05
CA SER A 30 1.71 12.21 6.27
C SER A 30 0.57 11.87 7.19
N VAL A 31 0.57 10.64 7.68
CA VAL A 31 -0.34 10.21 8.73
C VAL A 31 0.34 10.32 10.10
N ARG A 32 -0.29 11.09 11.00
CA ARG A 32 0.07 11.15 12.42
C ARG A 32 -1.07 10.57 13.24
N GLY A 33 -0.97 9.30 13.60
CA GLY A 33 -2.06 8.57 14.25
C GLY A 33 -3.16 8.26 13.23
N ASP A 34 -4.35 8.84 13.41
CA ASP A 34 -5.48 8.70 12.48
C ASP A 34 -5.72 9.99 11.65
N LEU A 35 -4.90 11.03 11.86
CA LEU A 35 -5.00 12.29 11.13
C LEU A 35 -4.09 12.29 9.90
N MET A 36 -4.69 12.41 8.73
CA MET A 36 -4.00 12.69 7.48
C MET A 36 -3.67 14.19 7.40
N THR A 37 -2.40 14.50 7.19
CA THR A 37 -1.92 15.86 6.92
C THR A 37 -1.34 15.90 5.51
N SER A 38 -1.59 16.99 4.78
CA SER A 38 -1.15 17.17 3.40
C SER A 38 -0.51 18.53 3.20
N ASP A 39 0.55 18.60 2.40
CA ASP A 39 1.07 19.87 1.90
C ASP A 39 0.23 20.35 0.71
N LEU A 40 -0.92 20.99 1.00
CA LEU A 40 -1.85 21.49 -0.02
C LEU A 40 -1.18 22.44 -1.03
N PRO A 41 -0.30 23.37 -0.64
CA PRO A 41 0.50 24.15 -1.60
C PRO A 41 1.28 23.28 -2.59
N THR A 42 1.98 22.26 -2.10
CA THR A 42 2.73 21.35 -2.97
C THR A 42 1.79 20.51 -3.85
N VAL A 43 0.68 19.98 -3.32
CA VAL A 43 -0.31 19.24 -4.12
C VAL A 43 -0.84 20.09 -5.27
N ARG A 44 -1.23 21.34 -5.01
CA ARG A 44 -1.71 22.27 -6.06
C ARG A 44 -0.64 22.58 -7.11
N ARG A 45 0.63 22.72 -6.70
CA ARG A 45 1.75 22.96 -7.62
C ARG A 45 1.96 21.74 -8.54
N VAL A 46 2.08 20.55 -7.96
CA VAL A 46 2.30 19.30 -8.72
C VAL A 46 1.14 19.04 -9.68
N ALA A 47 -0.10 19.21 -9.22
CA ALA A 47 -1.27 19.05 -10.07
C ALA A 47 -1.26 20.00 -11.27
N ARG A 48 -0.91 21.27 -11.05
CA ARG A 48 -0.76 22.26 -12.12
C ARG A 48 0.33 21.86 -13.12
N GLU A 49 1.49 21.41 -12.65
CA GLU A 49 2.61 20.97 -13.51
C GLU A 49 2.25 19.75 -14.36
N LEU A 50 1.37 18.88 -13.85
CA LEU A 50 0.84 17.73 -14.58
C LEU A 50 -0.36 18.05 -15.48
N GLY A 51 -0.97 19.23 -15.33
CA GLY A 51 -2.21 19.59 -16.03
C GLY A 51 -3.43 18.78 -15.57
N VAL A 52 -3.48 18.43 -14.29
CA VAL A 52 -4.56 17.64 -13.66
C VAL A 52 -5.24 18.44 -12.54
N ASP A 53 -6.40 17.99 -12.09
CA ASP A 53 -7.09 18.60 -10.95
C ASP A 53 -6.35 18.31 -9.64
N ALA A 54 -6.24 19.33 -8.78
CA ALA A 54 -5.56 19.19 -7.50
C ALA A 54 -6.37 18.36 -6.48
N GLY A 55 -7.69 18.38 -6.61
CA GLY A 55 -8.62 17.52 -5.88
C GLY A 55 -8.45 16.06 -6.24
N ASP A 56 -8.24 15.73 -7.52
CA ASP A 56 -7.96 14.35 -7.94
C ASP A 56 -6.67 13.80 -7.31
N LEU A 57 -5.58 14.58 -7.35
CA LEU A 57 -4.32 14.20 -6.70
C LEU A 57 -4.48 14.05 -5.18
N TYR A 58 -5.25 14.94 -4.55
CA TYR A 58 -5.56 14.87 -3.13
C TYR A 58 -6.38 13.61 -2.80
N ALA A 59 -7.43 13.33 -3.57
CA ALA A 59 -8.30 12.18 -3.39
C ALA A 59 -7.53 10.87 -3.55
N LEU A 60 -6.63 10.76 -4.53
CA LEU A 60 -5.75 9.60 -4.69
C LEU A 60 -4.89 9.37 -3.44
N GLY A 61 -4.31 10.44 -2.88
CA GLY A 61 -3.57 10.37 -1.62
C GLY A 61 -4.44 9.89 -0.45
N CYS A 62 -5.67 10.39 -0.34
CA CYS A 62 -6.61 9.95 0.70
C CYS A 62 -6.97 8.47 0.56
N ILE A 63 -7.25 8.01 -0.66
CA ILE A 63 -7.56 6.60 -0.94
C ILE A 63 -6.39 5.71 -0.51
N HIS A 64 -5.15 6.11 -0.83
CA HIS A 64 -3.95 5.37 -0.43
C HIS A 64 -3.84 5.22 1.08
N GLU A 65 -4.06 6.29 1.84
CA GLU A 65 -4.02 6.25 3.30
C GLU A 65 -5.16 5.43 3.92
N ILE A 66 -6.36 5.49 3.34
CA ILE A 66 -7.49 4.63 3.73
C ILE A 66 -7.13 3.16 3.50
N GLN A 67 -6.53 2.81 2.37
CA GLN A 67 -6.11 1.43 2.09
C GLN A 67 -5.07 0.94 3.10
N HIS A 68 -4.08 1.77 3.46
CA HIS A 68 -3.16 1.47 4.55
C HIS A 68 -3.86 1.25 5.89
N ALA A 69 -4.87 2.07 6.20
CA ALA A 69 -5.65 1.95 7.43
C ALA A 69 -6.45 0.64 7.47
N LEU A 70 -7.07 0.26 6.35
CA LEU A 70 -7.80 -1.02 6.20
C LEU A 70 -6.88 -2.21 6.40
N ILE A 71 -5.69 -2.22 5.77
CA ILE A 71 -4.69 -3.28 5.96
C ILE A 71 -4.25 -3.36 7.42
N ALA A 72 -3.99 -2.21 8.05
CA ALA A 72 -3.60 -2.18 9.46
C ALA A 72 -4.71 -2.65 10.40
N ALA A 73 -5.96 -2.32 10.13
CA ALA A 73 -7.11 -2.79 10.90
C ALA A 73 -7.22 -4.32 10.79
N HIS A 74 -7.10 -4.84 9.57
CA HIS A 74 -7.10 -6.27 9.33
C HIS A 74 -5.95 -6.99 10.07
N GLU A 75 -4.71 -6.49 9.98
CA GLU A 75 -3.56 -7.08 10.69
C GLU A 75 -3.69 -7.04 12.22
N ARG A 76 -4.47 -6.12 12.80
CA ARG A 76 -4.75 -6.09 14.25
C ARG A 76 -5.78 -7.14 14.66
N SER A 77 -6.78 -7.39 13.83
CA SER A 77 -7.86 -8.35 14.11
C SER A 77 -7.49 -9.81 13.79
N ALA A 78 -6.46 -10.03 12.96
CA ALA A 78 -6.10 -11.38 12.49
C ALA A 78 -5.09 -12.06 13.43
N PRO A 79 -5.22 -13.39 13.70
CA PRO A 79 -4.26 -14.14 14.50
C PRO A 79 -2.83 -14.16 13.91
N ARG A 80 -2.70 -13.93 12.61
CA ARG A 80 -1.41 -13.88 11.88
C ARG A 80 -1.41 -12.71 10.90
N PRO A 81 -0.35 -11.89 10.83
CA PRO A 81 -0.28 -10.77 9.90
C PRO A 81 -0.35 -11.22 8.43
N VAL A 82 -1.34 -10.71 7.69
CA VAL A 82 -1.66 -11.16 6.32
C VAL A 82 -0.48 -11.00 5.36
N LEU A 83 0.22 -9.86 5.42
CA LEU A 83 1.28 -9.55 4.47
C LEU A 83 2.53 -10.42 4.70
N SER A 84 2.82 -10.76 5.95
CA SER A 84 3.91 -11.70 6.28
C SER A 84 3.61 -13.10 5.74
N ARG A 85 2.36 -13.55 5.82
CA ARG A 85 1.91 -14.82 5.22
C ARG A 85 1.98 -14.79 3.70
N ALA A 86 1.54 -13.70 3.08
CA ALA A 86 1.64 -13.51 1.63
C ALA A 86 3.10 -13.57 1.16
N LEU A 87 4.01 -12.88 1.86
CA LEU A 87 5.43 -12.91 1.56
C LEU A 87 6.02 -14.32 1.67
N ALA A 88 5.68 -15.08 2.73
CA ALA A 88 6.11 -16.46 2.88
C ALA A 88 5.58 -17.35 1.74
N SER A 89 4.33 -17.14 1.31
CA SER A 89 3.69 -17.89 0.22
C SER A 89 4.29 -17.58 -1.16
N LEU A 90 4.72 -16.33 -1.38
CA LEU A 90 5.46 -15.92 -2.57
C LEU A 90 6.89 -16.49 -2.57
N ALA A 91 7.51 -16.63 -1.39
CA ALA A 91 8.85 -17.20 -1.27
C ALA A 91 8.87 -18.73 -1.44
N ALA A 92 7.82 -19.42 -0.97
CA ALA A 92 7.71 -20.88 -1.04
C ALA A 92 7.17 -21.39 -2.38
N GLY A 93 6.28 -20.64 -3.04
CA GLY A 93 5.77 -20.97 -4.38
C GLY A 93 6.35 -20.07 -5.47
N PRO A 94 5.99 -20.25 -6.76
CA PRO A 94 6.41 -19.35 -7.83
C PRO A 94 6.03 -17.88 -7.53
N PRO A 95 6.93 -16.89 -7.66
CA PRO A 95 8.22 -16.97 -8.37
C PRO A 95 9.40 -17.47 -7.52
N GLY A 96 9.21 -17.71 -6.22
CA GLY A 96 10.22 -18.25 -5.30
C GLY A 96 11.05 -17.16 -4.61
N ARG A 97 11.64 -17.52 -3.48
CA ARG A 97 12.33 -16.60 -2.55
C ARG A 97 13.26 -15.60 -3.22
N ALA A 98 14.20 -16.07 -4.04
CA ALA A 98 15.19 -15.20 -4.68
C ALA A 98 14.55 -14.21 -5.66
N ALA A 99 13.51 -14.62 -6.38
CA ALA A 99 12.79 -13.75 -7.30
C ALA A 99 11.91 -12.75 -6.55
N THR A 100 11.23 -13.17 -5.48
CA THR A 100 10.46 -12.28 -4.60
C THR A 100 11.35 -11.18 -4.02
N GLU A 101 12.54 -11.52 -3.52
CA GLU A 101 13.47 -10.52 -2.96
C GLU A 101 13.90 -9.50 -4.03
N ARG A 102 14.27 -9.96 -5.23
CA ARG A 102 14.63 -9.08 -6.35
C ARG A 102 13.48 -8.18 -6.78
N VAL A 103 12.24 -8.68 -6.77
CA VAL A 103 11.05 -7.90 -7.07
C VAL A 103 10.88 -6.76 -6.06
N LEU A 104 10.98 -7.06 -4.76
CA LEU A 104 10.88 -6.04 -3.71
C LEU A 104 12.00 -5.00 -3.83
N GLU A 105 13.21 -5.42 -4.16
CA GLU A 105 14.36 -4.52 -4.30
C GLU A 105 14.20 -3.58 -5.49
N ARG A 106 13.80 -4.12 -6.66
CA ARG A 106 13.52 -3.33 -7.86
C ARG A 106 12.33 -2.38 -7.67
N TYR A 107 11.30 -2.86 -6.99
CA TYR A 107 10.18 -2.03 -6.60
C TYR A 107 10.66 -0.86 -5.73
N LEU A 108 11.43 -1.13 -4.69
CA LEU A 108 11.94 -0.09 -3.79
C LEU A 108 12.92 0.87 -4.47
N ALA A 109 13.69 0.42 -5.45
CA ALA A 109 14.51 1.31 -6.27
C ALA A 109 13.67 2.27 -7.11
N ARG A 110 12.52 1.81 -7.65
CA ARG A 110 11.60 2.65 -8.42
C ARG A 110 10.72 3.54 -7.54
N PHE A 111 10.27 3.02 -6.39
CA PHE A 111 9.34 3.63 -5.45
C PHE A 111 10.00 3.75 -4.07
N PRO A 112 10.99 4.65 -3.92
CA PRO A 112 11.88 4.66 -2.78
C PRO A 112 11.16 4.94 -1.46
N SER A 113 11.61 4.30 -0.38
CA SER A 113 11.21 4.69 0.97
C SER A 113 11.79 6.04 1.34
N PRO A 114 11.25 6.72 2.37
CA PRO A 114 11.84 7.97 2.83
C PRO A 114 13.33 7.85 3.17
N ALA A 115 13.80 6.68 3.61
CA ALA A 115 15.21 6.42 3.86
C ALA A 115 16.03 6.27 2.56
N VAL A 116 15.50 5.54 1.58
CA VAL A 116 16.15 5.32 0.28
C VAL A 116 16.15 6.61 -0.56
N ALA A 117 15.03 7.33 -0.60
CA ALA A 117 14.89 8.59 -1.33
C ALA A 117 15.85 9.67 -0.82
N ALA A 118 16.15 9.67 0.48
CA ALA A 118 17.10 10.57 1.10
C ALA A 118 18.57 10.07 1.04
N GLY A 119 18.84 8.96 0.33
CA GLY A 119 20.18 8.39 0.21
C GLY A 119 20.75 7.80 1.51
N ARG A 120 19.94 7.65 2.57
CA ARG A 120 20.40 7.13 3.87
C ARG A 120 20.59 5.61 3.90
N ARG A 121 19.96 4.89 2.96
CA ARG A 121 20.05 3.42 2.81
C ARG A 121 19.96 3.05 1.34
N SER A 122 20.64 1.97 0.94
CA SER A 122 20.33 1.32 -0.34
C SER A 122 18.99 0.57 -0.25
N PRO A 123 18.32 0.26 -1.39
CA PRO A 123 17.13 -0.58 -1.39
C PRO A 123 17.34 -1.93 -0.68
N SER A 124 18.47 -2.59 -0.93
CA SER A 124 18.79 -3.87 -0.29
C SER A 124 18.96 -3.74 1.23
N ASP A 125 19.63 -2.69 1.71
CA ASP A 125 19.83 -2.45 3.14
C ASP A 125 18.51 -2.12 3.83
N ASP A 126 17.68 -1.32 3.16
CA ASP A 126 16.37 -0.95 3.70
C ASP A 126 15.46 -2.18 3.81
N LEU A 127 15.43 -3.08 2.83
CA LEU A 127 14.64 -4.33 2.91
C LEU A 127 15.05 -5.23 4.08
N ARG A 128 16.34 -5.26 4.46
CA ARG A 128 16.81 -6.03 5.62
C ARG A 128 16.42 -5.41 6.96
N GLY A 129 15.98 -4.15 6.96
CA GLY A 129 15.63 -3.41 8.16
C GLY A 129 14.22 -3.65 8.69
N ARG A 130 13.91 -2.88 9.73
CA ARG A 130 12.57 -2.76 10.32
C ARG A 130 12.26 -1.29 10.54
N THR A 131 10.98 -0.93 10.43
CA THR A 131 10.47 0.42 10.65
C THR A 131 9.17 0.33 11.44
N GLY A 132 9.05 1.10 12.54
CA GLY A 132 7.87 1.06 13.40
C GLY A 132 7.53 -0.35 13.92
N GLY A 133 8.56 -1.17 14.17
CA GLY A 133 8.40 -2.56 14.62
C GLY A 133 7.99 -3.56 13.53
N ARG A 134 7.75 -3.15 12.27
CA ARG A 134 7.39 -4.01 11.14
C ARG A 134 8.61 -4.30 10.25
N SER A 135 8.61 -5.47 9.59
CA SER A 135 9.63 -5.82 8.59
C SER A 135 9.51 -4.90 7.38
N ASN A 136 10.63 -4.34 6.91
CA ASN A 136 10.60 -3.48 5.74
C ASN A 136 10.18 -4.23 4.48
N ARG A 137 10.42 -5.54 4.36
CA ARG A 137 9.88 -6.36 3.25
C ARG A 137 8.36 -6.38 3.24
N THR A 138 7.75 -6.51 4.41
CA THR A 138 6.29 -6.50 4.57
C THR A 138 5.71 -5.13 4.21
N LEU A 139 6.38 -4.05 4.65
CA LEU A 139 6.02 -2.69 4.26
C LEU A 139 6.16 -2.49 2.74
N THR A 140 7.25 -2.95 2.12
CA THR A 140 7.44 -2.85 0.67
C THR A 140 6.39 -3.64 -0.10
N LEU A 141 5.98 -4.82 0.39
CA LEU A 141 4.92 -5.61 -0.23
C LEU A 141 3.55 -4.92 -0.11
N GLU A 142 3.27 -4.26 1.02
CA GLU A 142 2.08 -3.42 1.21
C GLU A 142 2.03 -2.32 0.14
N GLU A 143 3.10 -1.55 0.00
CA GLU A 143 3.18 -0.46 -0.97
C GLU A 143 3.05 -0.96 -2.41
N LEU A 144 3.66 -2.11 -2.73
CA LEU A 144 3.54 -2.73 -4.06
C LEU A 144 2.10 -3.09 -4.38
N LEU A 145 1.38 -3.68 -3.41
CA LEU A 145 -0.05 -3.96 -3.54
C LEU A 145 -0.85 -2.68 -3.80
N LEU A 146 -0.63 -1.63 -3.00
CA LEU A 146 -1.37 -0.37 -3.16
C LEU A 146 -1.07 0.31 -4.50
N THR A 147 0.18 0.26 -4.96
CA THR A 147 0.58 0.76 -6.28
C THR A 147 -0.11 -0.01 -7.41
N ALA A 148 -0.19 -1.33 -7.32
CA ALA A 148 -0.91 -2.14 -8.30
C ALA A 148 -2.42 -1.81 -8.32
N LEU A 149 -3.03 -1.59 -7.15
CA LEU A 149 -4.42 -1.14 -7.04
C LEU A 149 -4.64 0.24 -7.66
N ALA A 150 -3.72 1.19 -7.44
CA ALA A 150 -3.78 2.52 -8.05
C ALA A 150 -3.64 2.45 -9.57
N ASN A 151 -2.72 1.64 -10.11
CA ASN A 151 -2.56 1.45 -11.56
C ASN A 151 -3.76 0.73 -12.20
N ALA A 152 -4.48 -0.10 -11.45
CA ALA A 152 -5.70 -0.75 -11.92
C ALA A 152 -6.95 0.15 -11.89
N ASN A 153 -6.89 1.31 -11.24
CA ASN A 153 -8.01 2.26 -11.13
C ASN A 153 -8.05 3.21 -12.35
N PRO A 154 -9.07 3.13 -13.23
CA PRO A 154 -9.18 4.02 -14.40
C PRO A 154 -9.27 5.50 -14.03
N ALA A 155 -9.86 5.84 -12.88
CA ALA A 155 -9.94 7.22 -12.40
C ALA A 155 -8.57 7.81 -12.05
N ALA A 156 -7.57 6.96 -11.77
CA ALA A 156 -6.21 7.38 -11.49
C ALA A 156 -5.35 7.54 -12.77
N ALA A 157 -5.88 7.21 -13.96
CA ALA A 157 -5.13 7.26 -15.21
C ALA A 157 -4.49 8.64 -15.51
N PRO A 158 -5.13 9.80 -15.27
CA PRO A 158 -4.50 11.10 -15.46
C PRO A 158 -3.25 11.32 -14.58
N LEU A 159 -3.19 10.62 -13.44
CA LEU A 159 -2.12 10.73 -12.44
C LEU A 159 -1.05 9.63 -12.60
N GLN A 160 -1.22 8.69 -13.53
CA GLN A 160 -0.38 7.48 -13.66
C GLN A 160 1.11 7.80 -13.74
N ALA A 161 1.51 8.92 -14.34
CA ALA A 161 2.92 9.34 -14.42
C ALA A 161 3.62 9.41 -13.05
N LEU A 162 2.87 9.60 -11.96
CA LEU A 162 3.38 9.66 -10.60
C LEU A 162 3.72 8.27 -10.01
N PHE A 163 2.99 7.22 -10.42
CA PHE A 163 3.07 5.89 -9.81
C PHE A 163 3.10 4.72 -10.82
N ASP A 164 3.44 4.99 -12.08
CA ASP A 164 3.50 3.99 -13.16
C ASP A 164 4.43 2.82 -12.80
N ASP A 165 3.94 1.59 -12.72
CA ASP A 165 4.72 0.39 -12.45
C ASP A 165 5.00 -0.46 -13.71
N ARG A 166 4.52 -0.06 -14.89
CA ARG A 166 4.71 -0.80 -16.16
C ARG A 166 6.18 -1.12 -16.48
N PRO A 167 7.17 -0.27 -16.15
CA PRO A 167 8.57 -0.65 -16.34
C PRO A 167 9.00 -1.88 -15.51
N LEU A 168 8.41 -2.10 -14.32
CA LEU A 168 8.64 -3.29 -13.51
C LEU A 168 7.94 -4.52 -14.11
N ALA A 169 6.77 -4.33 -14.73
CA ALA A 169 6.01 -5.42 -15.37
C ALA A 169 6.73 -6.11 -16.54
N ARG A 170 7.83 -5.54 -17.05
CA ARG A 170 8.72 -6.23 -18.00
C ARG A 170 9.35 -7.49 -17.39
N ASP A 171 9.55 -7.50 -16.07
CA ASP A 171 10.02 -8.68 -15.33
C ASP A 171 8.85 -9.67 -15.11
N PRO A 172 8.93 -10.91 -15.61
CA PRO A 172 7.91 -11.93 -15.37
C PRO A 172 7.68 -12.24 -13.88
N ALA A 173 8.71 -12.10 -13.04
CA ALA A 173 8.57 -12.32 -11.61
C ALA A 173 7.72 -11.23 -10.95
N TYR A 174 7.85 -9.97 -11.40
CA TYR A 174 7.03 -8.88 -10.91
C TYR A 174 5.56 -9.10 -11.25
N ARG A 175 5.25 -9.42 -12.51
CA ARG A 175 3.89 -9.75 -12.96
C ARG A 175 3.28 -10.86 -12.11
N ARG A 176 4.05 -11.94 -11.89
CA ARG A 176 3.61 -13.06 -11.07
C ARG A 176 3.34 -12.69 -9.60
N VAL A 177 4.12 -11.76 -9.02
CA VAL A 177 3.84 -11.25 -7.67
C VAL A 177 2.50 -10.50 -7.66
N VAL A 178 2.30 -9.57 -8.61
CA VAL A 178 1.06 -8.78 -8.71
C VAL A 178 -0.16 -9.68 -8.94
N GLU A 179 -0.07 -10.65 -9.85
CA GLU A 179 -1.15 -11.60 -10.16
C GLU A 179 -1.53 -12.49 -8.96
N ARG A 180 -0.54 -12.95 -8.17
CA ARG A 180 -0.79 -13.85 -7.04
C ARG A 180 -1.28 -13.14 -5.79
N LEU A 181 -0.90 -11.88 -5.59
CA LEU A 181 -1.15 -11.15 -4.34
C LEU A 181 -2.62 -11.15 -3.91
N PRO A 182 -3.60 -10.85 -4.78
CA PRO A 182 -5.02 -10.86 -4.40
C PRO A 182 -5.48 -12.18 -3.78
N GLY A 183 -5.07 -13.33 -4.34
CA GLY A 183 -5.43 -14.65 -3.82
C GLY A 183 -4.73 -15.05 -2.51
N LEU A 184 -3.74 -14.28 -2.06
CA LEU A 184 -3.04 -14.49 -0.79
C LEU A 184 -3.63 -13.63 0.35
N LEU A 185 -4.43 -12.63 0.00
CA LEU A 185 -5.20 -11.83 0.93
C LEU A 185 -6.50 -12.57 1.27
N PRO A 186 -7.00 -12.48 2.51
CA PRO A 186 -8.30 -13.02 2.85
C PRO A 186 -9.37 -12.30 2.01
N ALA A 187 -10.40 -13.05 1.63
CA ALA A 187 -11.57 -12.47 1.01
C ALA A 187 -12.09 -11.34 1.91
N THR A 188 -12.32 -10.17 1.32
CA THR A 188 -12.99 -9.09 2.03
C THR A 188 -14.44 -9.54 2.28
N PRO A 189 -14.95 -9.45 3.51
CA PRO A 189 -16.39 -9.46 3.72
C PRO A 189 -16.98 -8.29 2.90
N GLY A 190 -17.85 -8.58 1.92
CA GLY A 190 -18.46 -7.57 1.04
C GLY A 190 -17.66 -7.16 -0.21
N GLY A 191 -16.67 -7.94 -0.65
CA GLY A 191 -16.07 -7.77 -1.98
C GLY A 191 -17.01 -8.23 -3.11
N PRO A 192 -16.75 -7.91 -4.38
CA PRO A 192 -17.64 -8.24 -5.53
C PRO A 192 -17.79 -9.75 -5.85
N GLY A 193 -17.43 -10.64 -4.93
CA GLY A 193 -17.71 -12.08 -4.98
C GLY A 193 -18.26 -12.65 -3.66
N THR A 194 -18.47 -11.81 -2.64
CA THR A 194 -19.23 -12.14 -1.42
C THR A 194 -20.54 -11.37 -1.47
N MET A 195 -21.40 -11.74 -2.43
CA MET A 195 -22.82 -11.53 -2.21
C MET A 195 -23.17 -12.27 -0.92
N PRO A 196 -23.82 -11.62 0.07
CA PRO A 196 -24.46 -12.38 1.14
C PRO A 196 -25.36 -13.41 0.47
N ASP A 197 -25.32 -14.65 0.97
CA ASP A 197 -26.23 -15.69 0.54
C ASP A 197 -27.65 -15.11 0.60
N PRO A 198 -28.40 -15.02 -0.52
CA PRO A 198 -29.74 -14.45 -0.51
C PRO A 198 -30.71 -15.26 0.38
N ASP A 199 -30.34 -16.47 0.76
CA ASP A 199 -31.08 -17.34 1.69
C ASP A 199 -30.45 -17.37 3.10
N ALA A 200 -29.43 -16.55 3.39
CA ALA A 200 -28.97 -16.39 4.77
C ALA A 200 -30.12 -15.82 5.62
N PRO A 201 -30.47 -16.45 6.75
CA PRO A 201 -31.50 -15.91 7.62
C PRO A 201 -31.10 -14.50 8.04
N GLU A 202 -31.95 -13.51 7.73
CA GLU A 202 -31.79 -12.18 8.29
C GLU A 202 -31.85 -12.31 9.82
N PRO A 203 -30.94 -11.71 10.59
CA PRO A 203 -31.03 -11.76 12.05
C PRO A 203 -32.34 -11.11 12.48
N GLU A 204 -33.26 -11.91 13.02
CA GLU A 204 -34.65 -11.53 13.25
C GLU A 204 -34.82 -10.55 14.43
N SER A 205 -33.74 -10.12 15.10
CA SER A 205 -33.84 -9.09 16.13
C SER A 205 -32.52 -8.36 16.41
N ARG A 206 -32.64 -7.11 16.88
CA ARG A 206 -31.52 -6.27 17.35
C ARG A 206 -30.73 -6.90 18.52
N ASP A 207 -31.32 -7.85 19.23
CA ASP A 207 -30.71 -8.45 20.42
C ASP A 207 -29.65 -9.51 20.06
N GLU A 208 -29.76 -10.18 18.91
CA GLU A 208 -28.75 -11.16 18.45
C GLU A 208 -27.44 -10.49 18.01
N ILE A 209 -27.49 -9.25 17.53
CA ILE A 209 -26.30 -8.49 17.12
C ILE A 209 -25.44 -8.14 18.35
N ALA A 210 -26.05 -7.94 19.52
CA ALA A 210 -25.34 -7.62 20.74
C ALA A 210 -24.66 -8.84 21.38
N ALA A 211 -25.19 -10.05 21.18
CA ALA A 211 -24.67 -11.28 21.78
C ALA A 211 -23.40 -11.84 21.10
N GLY A 212 -23.06 -11.37 19.89
CA GLY A 212 -21.88 -11.81 19.15
C GLY A 212 -20.60 -11.04 19.42
N LEU A 213 -20.59 -10.14 20.42
CA LEU A 213 -19.47 -9.23 20.70
C LEU A 213 -18.83 -9.40 22.10
N ASP A 214 -19.13 -10.48 22.82
CA ASP A 214 -18.40 -10.87 24.04
C ASP A 214 -17.30 -11.92 23.76
#